data_AF-A0A1F6NH35-F1
#
_entry.id   AF-A0A1F6NH35-F1
#
_cell.length_a   1.000
_cell.length_b   1.000
_cell.length_c   1.000
_cell.angle_alpha   90.00
_cell.angle_beta   90.00
_cell.angle_gamma   90.00
#
_symmetry.space_group_name_H-M   'P 1'
#
loop_
_entity.id
_entity.type
_entity.pdbx_description
1 polymer ?
#
loop_
_entity_poly.entity_id
_entity_poly.type
_entity_poly.pdbx_seq_one_letter_code
_entity_poly.pdbx_strand_id
1 'polypeptide(L)'
;MAENVILRFEDVTFEYETKKPVLDEVSFSVRKGAKITLMGQNGAGKSTIFKLITKELKPVGGNVFTDNNATIATASQMIDKKDFNLTVEEYFSKAFVKVPGNIKSQISKVMNAVNLEVPTDRKIGDLSGGQQARILLAYALIQNPDILLLDEPTNNLDKAGIDHLIQFLVMYDKTVLVISHDADFLNCFTEGVIYLDVFTKKMETYVGDYYSVVEEIQKRIEREIKKNAQLAKEIKDNKEKVNFFSNKGGKMRRLASKLREEIEELEENKVDVRHEDKTIRDFTIPSQGIVGNVVEIKSVKIIKNHEPIKKEVNIILRQKDRLLISGPNGIGKSTLLRVLVDNANDDATILKNTCVGYYSQDFATLDYEQTVFDSLKSVLTDGTDIQDMRSVAAGFLITGEFMGVKVSSLSEGQKGLLSFARLVLMKPGLLVLDEPTNHINFRHIPIIAKAINNYDGAIILISHMPDFVKEIKFNNELDLGRL
;
A
#
# COMPACT_ATOMS: atom_id res chain seq x y z
N MET A 1 11.82 -33.78 -17.03
CA MET A 1 11.66 -32.32 -17.12
C MET A 1 11.37 -31.68 -15.75
N ALA A 2 12.06 -32.11 -14.69
CA ALA A 2 11.87 -31.63 -13.32
C ALA A 2 13.06 -30.79 -12.79
N GLU A 3 14.09 -30.57 -13.62
CA GLU A 3 15.41 -30.08 -13.18
C GLU A 3 15.56 -28.55 -13.11
N ASN A 4 14.48 -27.77 -13.26
CA ASN A 4 14.60 -26.30 -13.38
C ASN A 4 13.77 -25.49 -12.37
N VAL A 5 13.26 -26.11 -11.31
CA VAL A 5 12.55 -25.43 -10.21
C VAL A 5 13.51 -25.23 -9.04
N ILE A 6 13.66 -23.98 -8.58
CA ILE A 6 14.55 -23.62 -7.46
C ILE A 6 13.80 -23.46 -6.13
N LEU A 7 12.52 -23.09 -6.19
CA LEU A 7 11.64 -22.89 -5.05
C LEU A 7 10.25 -23.48 -5.35
N ARG A 8 9.69 -24.23 -4.41
CA ARG A 8 8.34 -24.79 -4.51
C ARG A 8 7.62 -24.72 -3.17
N PHE A 9 6.40 -24.20 -3.20
CA PHE A 9 5.43 -24.29 -2.12
C PHE A 9 4.42 -25.38 -2.50
N GLU A 10 4.18 -26.33 -1.59
CA GLU A 10 3.18 -27.39 -1.72
C GLU A 10 2.22 -27.32 -0.54
N ASP A 11 1.00 -26.84 -0.83
CA ASP A 11 -0.16 -26.77 0.06
C ASP A 11 0.16 -26.11 1.41
N VAL A 12 0.92 -25.02 1.34
CA VAL A 12 1.47 -24.34 2.52
C VAL A 12 0.41 -23.53 3.24
N THR A 13 0.19 -23.87 4.50
CA THR A 13 -0.68 -23.13 5.43
C THR A 13 0.15 -22.54 6.55
N PHE A 14 -0.08 -21.27 6.87
CA PHE A 14 0.61 -20.57 7.94
C PHE A 14 -0.33 -19.61 8.69
N GLU A 15 -0.25 -19.62 10.02
CA GLU A 15 -1.01 -18.74 10.92
C GLU A 15 -0.09 -18.15 12.00
N TYR A 16 -0.25 -16.86 12.32
CA TYR A 16 0.42 -16.21 13.47
C TYR A 16 -0.37 -16.41 14.77
N GLU A 17 -1.70 -16.44 14.67
CA GLU A 17 -2.63 -16.67 15.77
C GLU A 17 -3.51 -17.86 15.39
N THR A 18 -3.81 -18.72 16.36
CA THR A 18 -4.63 -19.91 16.15
C THR A 18 -5.97 -19.55 15.51
N LYS A 19 -6.34 -20.23 14.40
CA LYS A 19 -7.56 -20.01 13.60
C LYS A 19 -7.58 -18.72 12.78
N LYS A 20 -6.43 -18.09 12.53
CA LYS A 20 -6.32 -16.95 11.62
C LYS A 20 -5.21 -17.22 10.58
N PRO A 21 -5.50 -18.03 9.55
CA PRO A 21 -4.52 -18.31 8.51
C PRO A 21 -4.18 -17.04 7.72
N VAL A 22 -2.88 -16.80 7.59
CA VAL A 22 -2.31 -15.80 6.67
C VAL A 22 -2.10 -16.39 5.28
N LEU A 23 -1.73 -17.67 5.23
CA LEU A 23 -1.65 -18.48 4.02
C LEU A 23 -2.51 -19.73 4.23
N ASP A 24 -3.25 -20.14 3.21
CA ASP A 24 -4.11 -21.32 3.25
C ASP A 24 -3.91 -22.19 2.00
N GLU A 25 -3.32 -23.38 2.19
CA GLU A 25 -3.05 -24.37 1.14
C GLU A 25 -2.39 -23.76 -0.12
N VAL A 26 -1.41 -22.89 0.10
CA VAL A 26 -0.75 -22.16 -0.98
C VAL A 26 0.24 -23.05 -1.73
N SER A 27 0.07 -23.14 -3.04
CA SER A 27 0.90 -23.94 -3.94
C SER A 27 1.42 -23.10 -5.12
N PHE A 28 2.74 -23.00 -5.27
CA PHE A 28 3.39 -22.38 -6.43
C PHE A 28 4.81 -22.90 -6.63
N SER A 29 5.39 -22.62 -7.80
CA SER A 29 6.79 -22.96 -8.09
C SER A 29 7.47 -21.82 -8.84
N VAL A 30 8.76 -21.62 -8.54
CA VAL A 30 9.61 -20.64 -9.20
C VAL A 30 10.75 -21.36 -9.88
N ARG A 31 10.98 -21.00 -11.15
CA ARG A 31 12.06 -21.57 -11.96
C ARG A 31 13.38 -20.85 -11.69
N LYS A 32 14.49 -21.56 -11.92
CA LYS A 32 15.83 -21.00 -11.79
C LYS A 32 16.03 -19.84 -12.78
N GLY A 33 16.55 -18.71 -12.31
CA GLY A 33 16.77 -17.51 -13.13
C GLY A 33 15.53 -16.64 -13.37
N ALA A 34 14.36 -17.05 -12.87
CA ALA A 34 13.12 -16.29 -13.05
C ALA A 34 13.13 -15.01 -12.21
N LYS A 35 12.57 -13.94 -12.77
CA LYS A 35 12.33 -12.67 -12.07
C LYS A 35 10.84 -12.53 -11.80
N ILE A 36 10.45 -12.78 -10.56
CA ILE A 36 9.05 -12.90 -10.15
C ILE A 36 8.68 -11.77 -9.20
N THR A 37 7.55 -11.15 -9.47
CA THR A 37 6.95 -10.18 -8.55
C THR A 37 5.96 -10.87 -7.63
N LEU A 38 6.05 -10.59 -6.33
CA LEU A 38 5.05 -11.01 -5.35
C LEU A 38 4.12 -9.83 -5.04
N MET A 39 2.87 -9.94 -5.49
CA MET A 39 1.86 -8.90 -5.39
C MET A 39 0.76 -9.30 -4.40
N GLY A 40 0.13 -8.32 -3.76
CA GLY A 40 -0.98 -8.51 -2.83
C GLY A 40 -1.17 -7.27 -1.97
N GLN A 41 -2.28 -7.15 -1.25
CA GLN A 41 -2.50 -6.01 -0.35
C GLN A 41 -1.56 -6.07 0.87
N ASN A 42 -1.54 -5.02 1.67
CA ASN A 42 -0.80 -5.04 2.92
C ASN A 42 -1.47 -6.01 3.91
N GLY A 43 -0.65 -6.75 4.66
CA GLY A 43 -1.15 -7.83 5.52
C GLY A 43 -1.59 -9.09 4.78
N ALA A 44 -1.40 -9.17 3.45
CA ALA A 44 -1.68 -10.39 2.67
C ALA A 44 -0.84 -11.60 3.13
N GLY A 45 0.39 -11.35 3.60
CA GLY A 45 1.37 -12.40 3.89
C GLY A 45 2.63 -12.36 3.01
N LYS A 46 2.86 -11.30 2.21
CA LYS A 46 4.02 -11.17 1.30
C LYS A 46 5.36 -11.36 2.03
N SER A 47 5.61 -10.59 3.08
CA SER A 47 6.83 -10.74 3.88
C SER A 47 6.85 -12.05 4.69
N THR A 48 5.69 -12.64 5.00
CA THR A 48 5.60 -13.97 5.63
C THR A 48 6.14 -15.05 4.71
N ILE A 49 5.89 -14.96 3.40
CA ILE A 49 6.45 -15.88 2.39
C ILE A 49 7.96 -15.78 2.34
N PHE A 50 8.52 -14.57 2.37
CA PHE A 50 9.98 -14.40 2.43
C PHE A 50 10.57 -15.07 3.67
N LYS A 51 9.93 -14.91 4.83
CA LYS A 51 10.34 -15.57 6.08
C LYS A 51 10.21 -17.10 6.05
N LEU A 52 9.24 -17.64 5.30
CA LEU A 52 9.12 -19.08 5.07
C LEU A 52 10.22 -19.58 4.13
N ILE A 53 10.56 -18.82 3.09
CA ILE A 53 11.66 -19.13 2.16
C ILE A 53 13.01 -19.12 2.89
N THR A 54 13.25 -18.11 3.75
CA THR A 54 14.48 -17.99 4.55
C THR A 54 14.53 -18.96 5.74
N LYS A 55 13.46 -19.73 5.96
CA LYS A 55 13.29 -20.69 7.08
C LYS A 55 13.30 -20.04 8.47
N GLU A 56 13.08 -18.72 8.55
CA GLU A 56 12.83 -18.01 9.81
C GLU A 56 11.49 -18.42 10.43
N LEU A 57 10.51 -18.71 9.58
CA LEU A 57 9.21 -19.27 9.96
C LEU A 57 9.08 -20.69 9.42
N LYS A 58 8.26 -21.49 10.10
CA LYS A 58 7.88 -22.84 9.65
C LYS A 58 6.40 -22.86 9.34
N PRO A 59 6.00 -23.52 8.24
CA PRO A 59 4.59 -23.70 7.92
C PRO A 59 3.91 -24.58 8.97
N VAL A 60 2.61 -24.35 9.18
CA VAL A 60 1.75 -25.17 10.06
C VAL A 60 1.25 -26.40 9.30
N GLY A 61 1.03 -26.26 7.99
CA GLY A 61 0.70 -27.34 7.06
C GLY A 61 1.41 -27.16 5.73
N GLY A 62 1.57 -28.24 4.97
CA GLY A 62 2.29 -28.23 3.70
C GLY A 62 3.82 -28.13 3.85
N ASN A 63 4.51 -27.93 2.74
CA ASN A 63 5.97 -27.91 2.68
C ASN A 63 6.51 -26.81 1.76
N VAL A 64 7.63 -26.20 2.19
CA VAL A 64 8.42 -25.28 1.37
C VAL A 64 9.73 -25.97 1.00
N PHE A 65 9.91 -26.23 -0.29
CA PHE A 65 11.10 -26.83 -0.86
C PHE A 65 11.97 -25.78 -1.53
N THR A 66 13.24 -25.74 -1.14
CA THR A 66 14.30 -24.97 -1.79
C THR A 66 15.35 -25.95 -2.30
N ASP A 67 15.91 -25.73 -3.49
CA ASP A 67 17.07 -26.50 -3.96
C ASP A 67 18.15 -26.53 -2.85
N ASN A 68 18.62 -27.73 -2.48
CA ASN A 68 19.37 -27.96 -1.23
C ASN A 68 20.69 -27.17 -1.14
N ASN A 69 21.24 -26.76 -2.28
CA ASN A 69 22.47 -25.99 -2.37
C ASN A 69 22.24 -24.51 -2.71
N ALA A 70 20.98 -24.07 -2.87
CA ALA A 70 20.68 -22.69 -3.21
C ALA A 70 20.97 -21.76 -2.04
N THR A 71 21.80 -20.76 -2.30
CA THR A 71 22.04 -19.64 -1.40
C THR A 71 20.90 -18.62 -1.50
N ILE A 72 20.45 -18.09 -0.37
CA ILE A 72 19.34 -17.13 -0.29
C ILE A 72 19.85 -15.89 0.42
N ALA A 73 19.63 -14.71 -0.15
CA ALA A 73 19.88 -13.45 0.56
C ALA A 73 18.66 -12.54 0.47
N THR A 74 18.46 -11.77 1.53
CA THR A 74 17.42 -10.75 1.65
C THR A 74 18.03 -9.45 2.13
N ALA A 75 17.50 -8.31 1.67
CA ALA A 75 17.87 -7.01 2.22
C ALA A 75 17.21 -6.84 3.59
N SER A 76 18.01 -6.82 4.65
CA SER A 76 17.47 -6.54 6.00
C SER A 76 16.97 -5.10 6.08
N GLN A 77 16.02 -4.84 6.99
CA GLN A 77 15.43 -3.51 7.16
C GLN A 77 16.32 -2.54 7.96
N MET A 78 17.19 -3.07 8.82
CA MET A 78 18.06 -2.27 9.69
C MET A 78 19.42 -2.93 9.87
N ILE A 79 20.46 -2.11 10.04
CA ILE A 79 21.80 -2.58 10.42
C ILE A 79 21.82 -2.81 11.94
N ASP A 80 22.39 -3.94 12.37
CA ASP A 80 22.59 -4.23 13.78
C ASP A 80 23.51 -3.17 14.43
N LYS A 81 23.12 -2.65 15.61
CA LYS A 81 23.93 -1.67 16.35
C LYS A 81 25.36 -2.13 16.64
N LYS A 82 25.58 -3.44 16.78
CA LYS A 82 26.91 -4.02 17.00
C LYS A 82 27.86 -3.80 15.82
N ASP A 83 27.31 -3.59 14.63
CA ASP A 83 28.07 -3.41 13.39
C ASP A 83 28.40 -1.94 13.11
N PHE A 84 27.92 -0.99 13.91
CA PHE A 84 28.11 0.45 13.67
C PHE A 84 29.57 0.89 13.74
N ASN A 85 30.39 0.17 14.52
CA ASN A 85 31.81 0.44 14.65
C ASN A 85 32.65 -0.13 13.50
N LEU A 86 32.08 -1.01 12.68
CA LEU A 86 32.77 -1.58 11.52
C LEU A 86 32.88 -0.54 10.42
N THR A 87 33.97 -0.61 9.67
CA THR A 87 34.10 0.07 8.39
C THR A 87 33.18 -0.57 7.35
N VAL A 88 32.88 0.15 6.26
CA VAL A 88 32.12 -0.40 5.14
C VAL A 88 32.77 -1.67 4.59
N GLU A 89 34.10 -1.69 4.42
CA GLU A 89 34.84 -2.87 3.96
C GLU A 89 34.72 -4.07 4.91
N GLU A 90 34.86 -3.84 6.22
CA GLU A 90 34.69 -4.89 7.24
C GLU A 90 33.25 -5.41 7.28
N TYR A 91 32.27 -4.52 7.16
CA TYR A 91 30.86 -4.89 7.13
C TYR A 91 30.57 -5.80 5.94
N PHE A 92 30.95 -5.41 4.72
CA PHE A 92 30.79 -6.25 3.51
C PHE A 92 31.57 -7.57 3.59
N SER A 93 32.72 -7.58 4.25
CA SER A 93 33.51 -8.80 4.43
C SER A 93 32.77 -9.89 5.22
N LYS A 94 31.82 -9.52 6.09
CA LYS A 94 30.97 -10.47 6.83
C LYS A 94 30.07 -11.32 5.94
N ALA A 95 29.81 -10.87 4.71
CA ALA A 95 29.03 -11.63 3.74
C ALA A 95 29.72 -12.93 3.30
N PHE A 96 31.03 -13.07 3.56
CA PHE A 96 31.84 -14.17 3.07
C PHE A 96 32.49 -14.96 4.20
N VAL A 97 32.41 -16.28 4.13
CA VAL A 97 33.18 -17.17 5.02
C VAL A 97 34.69 -16.99 4.79
N LYS A 98 35.08 -16.78 3.53
CA LYS A 98 36.45 -16.46 3.13
C LYS A 98 36.41 -15.22 2.24
N VAL A 99 36.98 -14.12 2.73
CA VAL A 99 36.99 -12.83 2.02
C VAL A 99 37.73 -12.97 0.69
N PRO A 100 37.10 -12.61 -0.45
CA PRO A 100 37.74 -12.70 -1.74
C PRO A 100 38.81 -11.62 -1.91
N GLY A 101 39.92 -11.94 -2.59
CA GLY A 101 41.03 -10.99 -2.79
C GLY A 101 40.64 -9.73 -3.60
N ASN A 102 39.55 -9.78 -4.35
CA ASN A 102 38.99 -8.66 -5.11
C ASN A 102 37.80 -7.99 -4.41
N ILE A 103 37.65 -8.12 -3.09
CA ILE A 103 36.51 -7.59 -2.32
C ILE A 103 36.24 -6.11 -2.59
N LYS A 104 37.27 -5.25 -2.66
CA LYS A 104 37.10 -3.81 -2.94
C LYS A 104 36.40 -3.56 -4.28
N SER A 105 36.78 -4.31 -5.31
CA SER A 105 36.14 -4.21 -6.63
C SER A 105 34.69 -4.71 -6.60
N GLN A 106 34.41 -5.76 -5.84
CA GLN A 106 33.03 -6.25 -5.65
C GLN A 106 32.17 -5.23 -4.91
N ILE A 107 32.70 -4.63 -3.83
CA ILE A 107 32.05 -3.55 -3.07
C ILE A 107 31.74 -2.38 -4.01
N SER A 108 32.69 -1.90 -4.80
CA SER A 108 32.45 -0.82 -5.77
C SER A 108 31.35 -1.17 -6.77
N LYS A 109 31.31 -2.42 -7.27
CA LYS A 109 30.26 -2.86 -8.21
C LYS A 109 28.87 -2.82 -7.58
N VAL A 110 28.70 -3.33 -6.36
CA VAL A 110 27.39 -3.34 -5.69
C VAL A 110 26.98 -1.97 -5.17
N MET A 111 27.93 -1.13 -4.75
CA MET A 111 27.65 0.26 -4.37
C MET A 111 27.19 1.08 -5.57
N ASN A 112 27.79 0.88 -6.75
CA ASN A 112 27.32 1.49 -7.99
C ASN A 112 25.92 1.01 -8.40
N ALA A 113 25.57 -0.26 -8.13
CA ALA A 113 24.23 -0.78 -8.42
C ALA A 113 23.12 -0.13 -7.58
N VAL A 114 23.46 0.45 -6.44
CA VAL A 114 22.52 1.18 -5.55
C VAL A 114 22.76 2.69 -5.55
N ASN A 115 23.56 3.20 -6.50
CA ASN A 115 23.95 4.60 -6.60
C ASN A 115 24.49 5.17 -5.27
N LEU A 116 25.46 4.48 -4.66
CA LEU A 116 26.07 4.86 -3.38
C LEU A 116 27.55 5.17 -3.55
N GLU A 117 27.97 6.38 -3.22
CA GLU A 117 29.36 6.79 -3.18
C GLU A 117 29.79 7.03 -1.73
N VAL A 118 30.45 6.04 -1.12
CA VAL A 118 30.95 6.10 0.25
C VAL A 118 32.36 5.49 0.32
N PRO A 119 33.32 6.14 0.99
CA PRO A 119 34.64 5.55 1.24
C PRO A 119 34.55 4.25 2.03
N THR A 120 35.30 3.23 1.63
CA THR A 120 35.19 1.88 2.24
C THR A 120 35.75 1.80 3.67
N ASP A 121 36.55 2.78 4.07
CA ASP A 121 37.14 2.95 5.40
C ASP A 121 36.24 3.72 6.37
N ARG A 122 35.13 4.31 5.89
CA ARG A 122 34.16 5.01 6.75
C ARG A 122 33.40 4.01 7.61
N LYS A 123 33.08 4.38 8.85
CA LYS A 123 32.26 3.56 9.74
C LYS A 123 30.79 3.57 9.36
N ILE A 124 30.13 2.43 9.54
CA ILE A 124 28.71 2.26 9.25
C ILE A 124 27.83 3.18 10.11
N GLY A 125 28.20 3.39 11.38
CA GLY A 125 27.47 4.27 12.30
C GLY A 125 27.48 5.75 11.92
N ASP A 126 28.46 6.18 11.11
CA ASP A 126 28.60 7.58 10.66
C ASP A 126 27.82 7.89 9.38
N LEU A 127 27.14 6.88 8.82
CA LEU A 127 26.35 7.01 7.60
C LEU A 127 24.94 7.48 7.90
N SER A 128 24.33 8.15 6.93
CA SER A 128 22.93 8.51 7.03
C SER A 128 22.00 7.30 6.97
N GLY A 129 20.78 7.42 7.49
CA GLY A 129 19.80 6.33 7.38
C GLY A 129 19.54 5.89 5.93
N GLY A 130 19.53 6.83 4.97
CA GLY A 130 19.40 6.50 3.54
C GLY A 130 20.64 5.77 2.98
N GLN A 131 21.85 6.17 3.39
CA GLN A 131 23.08 5.47 3.03
C GLN A 131 23.13 4.06 3.64
N GLN A 132 22.72 3.91 4.90
CA GLN A 132 22.61 2.63 5.58
C GLN A 132 21.62 1.70 4.89
N ALA A 133 20.46 2.21 4.47
CA ALA A 133 19.50 1.44 3.68
C ALA A 133 20.08 0.96 2.34
N ARG A 134 20.82 1.82 1.62
CA ARG A 134 21.52 1.43 0.39
C ARG A 134 22.61 0.39 0.64
N ILE A 135 23.33 0.48 1.77
CA ILE A 135 24.30 -0.55 2.18
C ILE A 135 23.62 -1.90 2.41
N LEU A 136 22.46 -1.93 3.08
CA LEU A 136 21.74 -3.18 3.32
C LEU A 136 21.34 -3.88 2.02
N LEU A 137 20.89 -3.12 1.04
CA LEU A 137 20.60 -3.64 -0.29
C LEU A 137 21.88 -4.14 -0.98
N ALA A 138 22.93 -3.33 -1.05
CA ALA A 138 24.21 -3.72 -1.63
C ALA A 138 24.83 -4.95 -0.94
N TYR A 139 24.64 -5.09 0.37
CA TYR A 139 25.10 -6.23 1.17
C TYR A 139 24.36 -7.53 0.81
N ALA A 140 23.08 -7.46 0.47
CA ALA A 140 22.37 -8.61 -0.11
C ALA A 140 22.90 -8.96 -1.51
N LEU A 141 23.20 -7.95 -2.33
CA LEU A 141 23.71 -8.15 -3.70
C LEU A 141 25.12 -8.76 -3.74
N ILE A 142 26.01 -8.36 -2.82
CA ILE A 142 27.42 -8.82 -2.83
C ILE A 142 27.53 -10.34 -2.58
N GLN A 143 26.56 -10.91 -1.88
CA GLN A 143 26.51 -12.34 -1.58
C GLN A 143 26.29 -13.19 -2.83
N ASN A 144 25.82 -12.58 -3.93
CA ASN A 144 25.51 -13.25 -5.19
C ASN A 144 24.64 -14.52 -5.01
N PRO A 145 23.49 -14.42 -4.30
CA PRO A 145 22.67 -15.57 -3.94
C PRO A 145 21.93 -16.20 -5.14
N ASP A 146 21.65 -17.50 -5.08
CA ASP A 146 20.84 -18.20 -6.09
C ASP A 146 19.37 -17.76 -6.10
N ILE A 147 18.89 -17.28 -4.94
CA ILE A 147 17.60 -16.63 -4.75
C ILE A 147 17.82 -15.29 -4.04
N LEU A 148 17.55 -14.19 -4.73
CA LEU A 148 17.54 -12.84 -4.16
C LEU A 148 16.10 -12.44 -3.79
N LEU A 149 15.87 -12.08 -2.53
CA LEU A 149 14.58 -11.62 -2.03
C LEU A 149 14.66 -10.12 -1.71
N LEU A 150 13.81 -9.30 -2.35
CA LEU A 150 13.79 -7.85 -2.15
C LEU A 150 12.41 -7.39 -1.69
N ASP A 151 12.32 -6.82 -0.49
CA ASP A 151 11.08 -6.29 0.10
C ASP A 151 11.14 -4.75 0.08
N GLU A 152 10.32 -4.13 -0.77
CA GLU A 152 10.27 -2.69 -1.02
C GLU A 152 11.64 -2.02 -1.26
N PRO A 153 12.44 -2.48 -2.24
CA PRO A 153 13.81 -2.00 -2.44
C PRO A 153 13.88 -0.53 -2.90
N THR A 154 12.78 0.06 -3.38
CA THR A 154 12.72 1.43 -3.93
C THR A 154 12.57 2.51 -2.87
N ASN A 155 12.08 2.20 -1.66
CA ASN A 155 11.67 3.19 -0.65
C ASN A 155 12.74 4.24 -0.28
N ASN A 156 14.02 3.87 -0.35
CA ASN A 156 15.16 4.70 0.05
C ASN A 156 16.09 5.06 -1.13
N LEU A 157 15.64 4.83 -2.36
CA LEU A 157 16.38 5.14 -3.57
C LEU A 157 15.83 6.41 -4.23
N ASP A 158 16.73 7.22 -4.76
CA ASP A 158 16.37 8.28 -5.71
C ASP A 158 16.15 7.67 -7.10
N LYS A 159 15.65 8.48 -8.04
CA LYS A 159 15.39 8.02 -9.41
C LYS A 159 16.62 7.36 -10.06
N ALA A 160 17.81 7.95 -9.89
CA ALA A 160 19.04 7.38 -10.40
C ALA A 160 19.36 6.02 -9.75
N GLY A 161 19.19 5.89 -8.43
CA GLY A 161 19.34 4.64 -7.71
C GLY A 161 18.36 3.55 -8.17
N ILE A 162 17.11 3.92 -8.47
CA ILE A 162 16.13 3.00 -9.05
C ILE A 162 16.59 2.53 -10.44
N ASP A 163 17.01 3.45 -11.31
CA ASP A 163 17.49 3.12 -12.66
C ASP A 163 18.71 2.16 -12.61
N HIS A 164 19.65 2.41 -11.71
CA HIS A 164 20.82 1.54 -11.48
C HIS A 164 20.42 0.16 -10.95
N LEU A 165 19.46 0.10 -10.02
CA LEU A 165 18.95 -1.17 -9.50
C LEU A 165 18.22 -1.96 -10.58
N ILE A 166 17.40 -1.31 -11.40
CA ILE A 166 16.74 -1.95 -12.56
C ILE A 166 17.79 -2.56 -13.48
N GLN A 167 18.82 -1.78 -13.85
CA GLN A 167 19.89 -2.26 -14.71
C GLN A 167 20.59 -3.49 -14.11
N PHE A 168 20.87 -3.47 -12.81
CA PHE A 168 21.45 -4.61 -12.11
C PHE A 168 20.53 -5.83 -12.15
N LEU A 169 19.25 -5.67 -11.81
CA LEU A 169 18.28 -6.77 -11.74
C LEU A 169 18.03 -7.38 -13.12
N VAL A 170 17.98 -6.58 -14.19
CA VAL A 170 17.88 -7.07 -15.57
C VAL A 170 19.09 -7.92 -15.95
N MET A 171 20.30 -7.49 -15.54
CA MET A 171 21.55 -8.22 -15.81
C MET A 171 21.81 -9.39 -14.85
N TYR A 172 21.02 -9.53 -13.79
CA TYR A 172 21.14 -10.62 -12.83
C TYR A 172 20.60 -11.91 -13.45
N ASP A 173 21.47 -12.92 -13.53
CA ASP A 173 21.21 -14.20 -14.20
C ASP A 173 20.54 -15.24 -13.29
N LYS A 174 20.45 -14.94 -11.99
CA LYS A 174 19.87 -15.81 -10.97
C LYS A 174 18.44 -15.38 -10.62
N THR A 175 17.81 -16.12 -9.72
CA THR A 175 16.39 -15.96 -9.39
C THR A 175 16.18 -14.74 -8.50
N VAL A 176 15.17 -13.92 -8.82
CA VAL A 176 14.79 -12.76 -8.01
C VAL A 176 13.31 -12.82 -7.68
N LEU A 177 12.97 -12.66 -6.40
CA LEU A 177 11.60 -12.38 -5.97
C LEU A 177 11.55 -10.96 -5.39
N VAL A 178 10.65 -10.14 -5.92
CA VAL A 178 10.52 -8.73 -5.51
C VAL A 178 9.11 -8.44 -5.01
N ILE A 179 9.02 -7.76 -3.88
CA ILE A 179 7.80 -7.09 -3.40
C ILE A 179 8.02 -5.60 -3.60
N SER A 180 7.15 -4.94 -4.36
CA SER A 180 7.13 -3.48 -4.45
C SER A 180 5.73 -2.95 -4.76
N HIS A 181 5.50 -1.70 -4.40
CA HIS A 181 4.35 -0.92 -4.86
C HIS A 181 4.64 -0.07 -6.11
N ASP A 182 5.88 -0.03 -6.61
CA ASP A 182 6.28 0.75 -7.79
C ASP A 182 6.06 -0.06 -9.09
N ALA A 183 4.99 0.25 -9.81
CA ALA A 183 4.61 -0.46 -11.02
C ALA A 183 5.62 -0.29 -12.18
N ASP A 184 6.18 0.91 -12.35
CA ASP A 184 7.14 1.21 -13.41
C ASP A 184 8.42 0.38 -13.18
N PHE A 185 8.90 0.36 -11.94
CA PHE A 185 10.06 -0.44 -11.52
C PHE A 185 9.85 -1.94 -11.78
N LEU A 186 8.72 -2.51 -11.33
CA LEU A 186 8.43 -3.93 -11.48
C LEU A 186 8.29 -4.32 -12.96
N ASN A 187 7.66 -3.48 -13.77
CA ASN A 187 7.41 -3.77 -15.17
C ASN A 187 8.70 -3.92 -16.00
N CYS A 188 9.81 -3.30 -15.58
CA CYS A 188 11.08 -3.35 -16.32
C CYS A 188 11.73 -4.74 -16.37
N PHE A 189 11.48 -5.61 -15.39
CA PHE A 189 12.19 -6.89 -15.27
C PHE A 189 11.31 -8.08 -14.90
N THR A 190 10.03 -7.86 -14.57
CA THR A 190 9.13 -8.95 -14.17
C THR A 190 8.80 -9.86 -15.34
N GLU A 191 8.97 -11.16 -15.14
CA GLU A 191 8.61 -12.22 -16.10
C GLU A 191 7.33 -12.97 -15.66
N GLY A 192 6.92 -12.80 -14.41
CA GLY A 192 5.67 -13.32 -13.88
C GLY A 192 5.32 -12.74 -12.51
N VAL A 193 4.04 -12.80 -12.17
CA VAL A 193 3.51 -12.27 -10.91
C VAL A 193 2.86 -13.40 -10.13
N ILE A 194 3.25 -13.53 -8.86
CA ILE A 194 2.53 -14.33 -7.88
C ILE A 194 1.61 -13.36 -7.13
N TYR A 195 0.31 -13.47 -7.37
CA TYR A 195 -0.70 -12.67 -6.70
C TYR A 195 -1.24 -13.41 -5.47
N LEU A 196 -1.05 -12.82 -4.30
CA LEU A 196 -1.57 -13.30 -3.03
C LEU A 196 -2.85 -12.55 -2.68
N ASP A 197 -3.93 -13.30 -2.62
CA ASP A 197 -5.24 -12.79 -2.31
C ASP A 197 -5.50 -12.80 -0.80
N VAL A 198 -5.75 -11.63 -0.22
CA VAL A 198 -5.88 -11.46 1.24
C VAL A 198 -7.14 -12.12 1.80
N PHE A 199 -8.14 -12.43 0.99
CA PHE A 199 -9.43 -12.92 1.47
C PHE A 199 -9.54 -14.42 1.28
N THR A 200 -9.18 -14.91 0.10
CA THR A 200 -9.12 -16.36 -0.12
C THR A 200 -7.91 -16.99 0.55
N LYS A 201 -6.87 -16.19 0.87
CA LYS A 201 -5.57 -16.67 1.35
C LYS A 201 -4.85 -17.59 0.36
N LYS A 202 -5.34 -17.62 -0.89
CA LYS A 202 -4.79 -18.40 -1.99
C LYS A 202 -3.86 -17.56 -2.84
N MET A 203 -3.03 -18.26 -3.60
CA MET A 203 -2.16 -17.64 -4.61
C MET A 203 -2.56 -18.04 -6.01
N GLU A 204 -2.35 -17.08 -6.90
CA GLU A 204 -2.46 -17.28 -8.34
C GLU A 204 -1.15 -16.85 -8.99
N THR A 205 -0.71 -17.61 -9.99
CA THR A 205 0.51 -17.33 -10.72
C THR A 205 0.18 -16.91 -12.15
N TYR A 206 0.77 -15.81 -12.56
CA TYR A 206 0.58 -15.20 -13.86
C TYR A 206 1.93 -15.07 -14.56
N VAL A 207 1.93 -15.21 -15.88
CA VAL A 207 3.13 -15.11 -16.71
C VAL A 207 2.99 -13.87 -17.59
N GLY A 208 4.00 -13.02 -17.60
CA GLY A 208 3.99 -11.77 -18.35
C GLY A 208 4.63 -10.62 -17.56
N ASP A 209 4.73 -9.48 -18.24
CA ASP A 209 5.11 -8.24 -17.60
C ASP A 209 4.05 -7.77 -16.60
N TYR A 210 4.44 -6.85 -15.72
CA TYR A 210 3.61 -6.43 -14.60
C TYR A 210 2.28 -5.82 -15.07
N TYR A 211 2.31 -4.92 -16.06
CA TYR A 211 1.10 -4.24 -16.52
C TYR A 211 0.10 -5.18 -17.19
N SER A 212 0.58 -6.09 -18.03
CA SER A 212 -0.28 -7.07 -18.70
C SER A 212 -1.01 -7.94 -17.69
N VAL A 213 -0.31 -8.38 -16.64
CA VAL A 213 -0.91 -9.19 -15.57
C VAL A 213 -1.90 -8.38 -14.74
N VAL A 214 -1.57 -7.14 -14.36
CA VAL A 214 -2.51 -6.28 -13.62
C VAL A 214 -3.78 -6.04 -14.43
N GLU A 215 -3.67 -5.82 -15.74
CA GLU A 215 -4.82 -5.67 -16.62
C GLU A 215 -5.65 -6.96 -16.72
N GLU A 216 -5.00 -8.13 -16.77
CA GLU A 216 -5.67 -9.43 -16.76
C GLU A 216 -6.45 -9.68 -15.46
N ILE A 217 -5.81 -9.44 -14.32
CA ILE A 217 -6.44 -9.52 -12.99
C ILE A 217 -7.64 -8.58 -12.94
N GLN A 218 -7.50 -7.35 -13.42
CA GLN A 218 -8.57 -6.36 -13.44
C GLN A 218 -9.76 -6.81 -14.30
N LYS A 219 -9.50 -7.26 -15.54
CA LYS A 219 -10.52 -7.78 -16.45
C LYS A 219 -11.26 -8.97 -15.85
N ARG A 220 -10.54 -9.84 -15.12
CA ARG A 220 -11.13 -10.99 -14.45
C ARG A 220 -12.04 -10.57 -13.29
N ILE A 221 -11.57 -9.69 -12.42
CA ILE A 221 -12.37 -9.12 -11.31
C ILE A 221 -13.66 -8.47 -11.87
N GLU A 222 -13.55 -7.70 -12.95
CA GLU A 222 -14.73 -7.09 -13.59
C GLU A 222 -15.73 -8.12 -14.15
N ARG A 223 -15.24 -9.22 -14.74
CA ARG A 223 -16.10 -10.32 -15.21
C ARG A 223 -16.80 -11.01 -14.04
N GLU A 224 -16.09 -11.26 -12.96
CA GLU A 224 -16.64 -11.86 -11.74
C GLU A 224 -17.70 -10.95 -11.10
N ILE A 225 -17.44 -9.64 -10.98
CA ILE A 225 -18.42 -8.65 -10.51
C ILE A 225 -19.67 -8.63 -11.40
N LYS A 226 -19.52 -8.62 -12.73
CA LYS A 226 -20.65 -8.63 -13.66
C LYS A 226 -21.48 -9.92 -13.53
N LYS A 227 -20.84 -11.08 -13.45
CA LYS A 227 -21.50 -12.37 -13.25
C LYS A 227 -22.26 -12.39 -11.92
N ASN A 228 -21.62 -11.91 -10.86
CA ASN A 228 -22.22 -11.83 -9.53
C ASN A 228 -23.41 -10.87 -9.45
N ALA A 229 -23.36 -9.73 -10.17
CA ALA A 229 -24.47 -8.81 -10.29
C ALA A 229 -25.66 -9.42 -11.05
N GLN A 230 -25.39 -10.18 -12.12
CA GLN A 230 -26.42 -10.92 -12.88
C GLN A 230 -27.08 -11.98 -12.00
N LEU A 231 -26.29 -12.81 -11.32
CA LEU A 231 -26.77 -13.82 -10.37
C LEU A 231 -27.62 -13.18 -9.26
N ALA A 232 -27.16 -12.06 -8.67
CA ALA A 232 -27.91 -11.36 -7.63
C ALA A 232 -29.26 -10.80 -8.12
N LYS A 233 -29.32 -10.30 -9.36
CA LYS A 233 -30.56 -9.86 -9.99
C LYS A 233 -31.51 -11.04 -10.22
N GLU A 234 -31.01 -12.14 -10.75
CA GLU A 234 -31.79 -13.34 -11.02
C GLU A 234 -32.35 -13.96 -9.74
N ILE A 235 -31.54 -14.03 -8.68
CA ILE A 235 -31.98 -14.45 -7.34
C ILE A 235 -33.11 -13.54 -6.84
N LYS A 236 -32.97 -12.22 -6.99
CA LYS A 236 -34.01 -11.26 -6.58
C LYS A 236 -35.31 -11.47 -7.36
N ASP A 237 -35.23 -11.54 -8.69
CA ASP A 237 -36.39 -11.74 -9.57
C ASP A 237 -37.08 -13.08 -9.28
N ASN A 238 -36.31 -14.14 -9.00
CA ASN A 238 -36.84 -15.44 -8.63
C ASN A 238 -37.44 -15.46 -7.22
N LYS A 239 -36.87 -14.73 -6.24
CA LYS A 239 -37.48 -14.55 -4.91
C LYS A 239 -38.82 -13.82 -4.99
N GLU A 240 -38.92 -12.78 -5.82
CA GLU A 240 -40.18 -12.07 -6.07
C GLU A 240 -41.24 -12.99 -6.70
N LYS A 241 -40.86 -13.80 -7.70
CA LYS A 241 -41.74 -14.83 -8.29
C LYS A 241 -42.17 -15.87 -7.26
N VAL A 242 -41.27 -16.38 -6.43
CA VAL A 242 -41.59 -17.34 -5.36
C VAL A 242 -42.60 -16.74 -4.39
N ASN A 243 -42.43 -15.50 -3.96
CA ASN A 243 -43.37 -14.82 -3.06
C ASN A 243 -44.75 -14.64 -3.72
N PHE A 244 -44.80 -14.29 -5.00
CA PHE A 244 -46.06 -14.17 -5.75
C PHE A 244 -46.78 -15.52 -5.94
N PHE A 245 -46.04 -16.59 -6.25
CA PHE A 245 -46.60 -17.91 -6.56
C PHE A 245 -46.87 -18.77 -5.32
N SER A 246 -46.22 -18.50 -4.18
CA SER A 246 -46.46 -19.23 -2.92
C SER A 246 -47.85 -18.99 -2.35
N ASN A 247 -48.49 -17.87 -2.69
CA ASN A 247 -49.86 -17.54 -2.27
C ASN A 247 -50.94 -18.21 -3.14
N LYS A 248 -50.58 -19.01 -4.15
CA LYS A 248 -51.51 -19.69 -5.08
C LYS A 248 -51.41 -21.22 -4.97
N GLY A 249 -52.56 -21.90 -4.94
CA GLY A 249 -52.65 -23.37 -4.84
C GLY A 249 -52.41 -24.12 -6.17
N GLY A 250 -52.10 -25.42 -6.09
CA GLY A 250 -52.01 -26.32 -7.25
C GLY A 250 -50.66 -26.31 -7.99
N LYS A 251 -50.69 -26.32 -9.33
CA LYS A 251 -49.49 -26.34 -10.21
C LYS A 251 -48.50 -25.21 -9.90
N MET A 252 -48.99 -24.08 -9.40
CA MET A 252 -48.16 -22.93 -9.04
C MET A 252 -47.25 -23.17 -7.82
N ARG A 253 -47.66 -24.04 -6.89
CA ARG A 253 -46.83 -24.41 -5.73
C ARG A 253 -45.62 -25.26 -6.14
N ARG A 254 -45.76 -26.09 -7.17
CA ARG A 254 -44.65 -26.89 -7.73
C ARG A 254 -43.62 -25.99 -8.44
N LEU A 255 -44.08 -24.99 -9.19
CA LEU A 255 -43.22 -23.98 -9.81
C LEU A 255 -42.45 -23.16 -8.74
N ALA A 256 -43.10 -22.79 -7.64
CA ALA A 256 -42.43 -22.13 -6.52
C ALA A 256 -41.37 -23.02 -5.83
N SER A 257 -41.59 -24.33 -5.74
CA SER A 257 -40.60 -25.29 -5.21
C SER A 257 -39.36 -25.37 -6.11
N LYS A 258 -39.57 -25.51 -7.43
CA LYS A 258 -38.48 -25.58 -8.40
C LYS A 258 -37.65 -24.28 -8.44
N LEU A 259 -38.32 -23.13 -8.37
CA LEU A 259 -37.64 -21.84 -8.27
C LEU A 259 -36.84 -21.67 -6.98
N ARG A 260 -37.21 -22.35 -5.87
CA ARG A 260 -36.41 -22.35 -4.64
C ARG A 260 -35.13 -23.16 -4.81
N GLU A 261 -35.22 -24.34 -5.41
CA GLU A 261 -34.04 -25.17 -5.73
C GLU A 261 -33.09 -24.42 -6.68
N GLU A 262 -33.62 -23.74 -7.70
CA GLU A 262 -32.83 -22.89 -8.60
C GLU A 262 -32.18 -21.70 -7.85
N ILE A 263 -32.87 -21.11 -6.86
CA ILE A 263 -32.27 -20.04 -6.02
C ILE A 263 -31.13 -20.59 -5.16
N GLU A 264 -31.31 -21.75 -4.52
CA GLU A 264 -30.27 -22.39 -3.70
C GLU A 264 -29.02 -22.71 -4.54
N GLU A 265 -29.21 -23.27 -5.73
CA GLU A 265 -28.10 -23.58 -6.65
C GLU A 265 -27.41 -22.30 -7.17
N LEU A 266 -28.17 -21.23 -7.45
CA LEU A 266 -27.61 -19.92 -7.83
C LEU A 266 -26.89 -19.23 -6.66
N GLU A 267 -27.34 -19.45 -5.42
CA GLU A 267 -26.68 -18.95 -4.21
C GLU A 267 -25.38 -19.70 -3.91
N GLU A 268 -25.32 -21.02 -4.13
CA GLU A 268 -24.09 -21.82 -4.03
C GLU A 268 -23.07 -21.50 -5.14
N ASN A 269 -23.55 -21.25 -6.37
CA ASN A 269 -22.69 -20.86 -7.50
C ASN A 269 -22.27 -19.39 -7.48
N LYS A 270 -22.81 -18.60 -6.55
CA LYS A 270 -22.37 -17.24 -6.32
C LYS A 270 -20.97 -17.31 -5.75
N VAL A 271 -19.99 -16.96 -6.58
CA VAL A 271 -18.63 -16.71 -6.09
C VAL A 271 -18.77 -15.66 -5.01
N ASP A 272 -18.28 -15.94 -3.80
CA ASP A 272 -18.42 -15.07 -2.64
C ASP A 272 -18.12 -13.63 -3.05
N VAL A 273 -19.18 -12.81 -3.17
CA VAL A 273 -19.04 -11.44 -3.64
C VAL A 273 -18.52 -10.67 -2.45
N ARG A 274 -17.21 -10.54 -2.42
CA ARG A 274 -16.46 -10.03 -1.28
C ARG A 274 -17.03 -8.69 -0.88
N HIS A 275 -17.20 -8.49 0.43
CA HIS A 275 -17.67 -7.20 0.93
C HIS A 275 -16.72 -6.05 0.53
N GLU A 276 -15.43 -6.36 0.35
CA GLU A 276 -14.38 -5.46 -0.14
C GLU A 276 -14.25 -5.41 -1.68
N ASP A 277 -14.99 -6.25 -2.42
CA ASP A 277 -15.08 -6.08 -3.87
C ASP A 277 -16.00 -4.93 -4.29
N LYS A 278 -16.78 -4.43 -3.33
CA LYS A 278 -17.65 -3.28 -3.53
C LYS A 278 -16.77 -2.04 -3.63
N THR A 279 -16.99 -1.27 -4.68
CA THR A 279 -16.42 0.07 -4.76
C THR A 279 -17.18 0.97 -3.78
N ILE A 280 -16.48 1.86 -3.06
CA ILE A 280 -17.13 2.89 -2.24
C ILE A 280 -18.13 3.68 -3.09
N ARG A 281 -19.15 4.24 -2.45
CA ARG A 281 -20.11 5.10 -3.15
C ARG A 281 -19.44 6.41 -3.51
N ASP A 282 -19.91 7.03 -4.59
CA ASP A 282 -19.62 8.43 -4.86
C ASP A 282 -19.95 9.28 -3.62
N PHE A 283 -19.02 10.14 -3.23
CA PHE A 283 -19.16 11.00 -2.07
C PHE A 283 -18.68 12.40 -2.37
N THR A 284 -19.07 13.35 -1.53
CA THR A 284 -18.60 14.74 -1.58
C THR A 284 -18.11 15.10 -0.20
N ILE A 285 -16.95 15.77 -0.15
CA ILE A 285 -16.44 16.36 1.08
C ILE A 285 -17.08 17.75 1.17
N PRO A 286 -17.97 18.02 2.14
CA PRO A 286 -18.52 19.35 2.34
C PRO A 286 -17.43 20.30 2.84
N SER A 287 -17.49 21.57 2.42
CA SER A 287 -16.58 22.61 2.90
C SER A 287 -17.27 23.50 3.95
N GLN A 288 -16.50 23.97 4.93
CA GLN A 288 -16.94 24.95 5.93
C GLN A 288 -17.35 26.31 5.32
N GLY A 289 -16.98 26.60 4.06
CA GLY A 289 -17.36 27.84 3.37
C GLY A 289 -16.57 29.07 3.83
N ILE A 290 -15.30 28.87 4.19
CA ILE A 290 -14.41 29.95 4.64
C ILE A 290 -14.04 30.87 3.47
N VAL A 291 -14.09 32.18 3.71
CA VAL A 291 -13.67 33.22 2.78
C VAL A 291 -12.44 33.94 3.33
N GLY A 292 -11.41 34.10 2.49
CA GLY A 292 -10.17 34.79 2.84
C GLY A 292 -8.92 33.96 2.54
N ASN A 293 -7.78 34.39 3.11
CA ASN A 293 -6.54 33.62 3.09
C ASN A 293 -6.65 32.51 4.13
N VAL A 294 -6.91 31.28 3.69
CA VAL A 294 -7.11 30.11 4.55
C VAL A 294 -5.77 29.66 5.14
N VAL A 295 -4.71 29.68 4.33
CA VAL A 295 -3.35 29.32 4.75
C VAL A 295 -2.37 30.34 4.21
N GLU A 296 -1.41 30.77 5.03
CA GLU A 296 -0.26 31.56 4.60
C GLU A 296 1.02 30.84 5.05
N ILE A 297 1.89 30.47 4.10
CA ILE A 297 3.17 29.81 4.34
C ILE A 297 4.27 30.78 3.91
N LYS A 298 4.92 31.45 4.87
CA LYS A 298 6.02 32.39 4.59
C LYS A 298 7.32 31.64 4.33
N SER A 299 7.58 30.60 5.10
CA SER A 299 8.80 29.80 4.98
C SER A 299 8.59 28.35 5.37
N VAL A 300 9.44 27.49 4.84
CA VAL A 300 9.44 26.05 5.11
C VAL A 300 10.81 25.61 5.62
N LYS A 301 10.82 24.60 6.49
CA LYS A 301 12.05 23.93 6.90
C LYS A 301 12.23 22.69 6.03
N ILE A 302 13.33 22.63 5.30
CA ILE A 302 13.74 21.47 4.50
C ILE A 302 14.95 20.81 5.14
N ILE A 303 15.03 19.49 5.05
CA ILE A 303 16.21 18.74 5.49
C ILE A 303 17.13 18.57 4.30
N LYS A 304 18.35 19.13 4.38
CA LYS A 304 19.39 18.98 3.35
C LYS A 304 20.69 18.61 4.05
N ASN A 305 21.33 17.53 3.60
CA ASN A 305 22.55 17.00 4.24
C ASN A 305 22.40 16.71 5.75
N HIS A 306 21.20 16.28 6.19
CA HIS A 306 20.83 16.04 7.60
C HIS A 306 20.80 17.29 8.49
N GLU A 307 20.86 18.48 7.89
CA GLU A 307 20.69 19.75 8.59
C GLU A 307 19.37 20.41 8.20
N PRO A 308 18.60 20.94 9.17
CA PRO A 308 17.38 21.69 8.88
C PRO A 308 17.72 23.08 8.35
N ILE A 309 17.36 23.36 7.10
CA ILE A 309 17.53 24.66 6.45
C ILE A 309 16.16 25.32 6.31
N LYS A 310 16.06 26.59 6.70
CA LYS A 310 14.86 27.40 6.50
C LYS A 310 14.90 28.10 5.14
N LYS A 311 13.82 28.03 4.38
CA LYS A 311 13.67 28.62 3.05
C LYS A 311 12.38 29.42 2.95
N GLU A 312 12.46 30.64 2.44
CA GLU A 312 11.28 31.48 2.21
C GLU A 312 10.55 31.05 0.93
N VAL A 313 9.23 30.93 1.00
CA VAL A 313 8.38 30.45 -0.12
C VAL A 313 7.14 31.31 -0.37
N ASN A 314 6.67 32.09 0.62
CA ASN A 314 5.55 33.03 0.51
C ASN A 314 4.35 32.53 -0.33
N ILE A 315 3.69 31.46 0.13
CA ILE A 315 2.48 30.88 -0.48
C ILE A 315 1.25 31.34 0.30
N ILE A 316 0.20 31.71 -0.41
CA ILE A 316 -1.10 32.06 0.17
C ILE A 316 -2.16 31.19 -0.51
N LEU A 317 -2.92 30.43 0.27
CA LEU A 317 -4.02 29.59 -0.22
C LEU A 317 -5.35 30.17 0.22
N ARG A 318 -6.26 30.34 -0.73
CA ARG A 318 -7.64 30.77 -0.56
C ARG A 318 -8.60 29.62 -0.88
N GLN A 319 -9.89 29.89 -0.77
CA GLN A 319 -10.93 28.96 -1.19
C GLN A 319 -10.68 28.46 -2.63
N LYS A 320 -10.84 27.15 -2.85
CA LYS A 320 -10.56 26.43 -4.11
C LYS A 320 -9.08 26.33 -4.51
N ASP A 321 -8.15 26.93 -3.76
CA ASP A 321 -6.73 26.75 -4.04
C ASP A 321 -6.28 25.35 -3.64
N ARG A 322 -5.41 24.78 -4.47
CA ARG A 322 -4.93 23.41 -4.42
C ARG A 322 -3.42 23.42 -4.61
N LEU A 323 -2.73 23.21 -3.51
CA LEU A 323 -1.28 23.12 -3.45
C LEU A 323 -0.83 21.66 -3.53
N LEU A 324 -0.05 21.33 -4.55
CA LEU A 324 0.74 20.10 -4.59
C LEU A 324 2.10 20.36 -3.95
N ILE A 325 2.50 19.53 -2.99
CA ILE A 325 3.86 19.56 -2.44
C ILE A 325 4.62 18.34 -2.96
N SER A 326 5.72 18.58 -3.67
CA SER A 326 6.58 17.56 -4.27
C SER A 326 8.01 17.64 -3.72
N GLY A 327 8.78 16.57 -3.87
CA GLY A 327 10.17 16.50 -3.43
C GLY A 327 10.63 15.08 -3.05
N PRO A 328 11.94 14.85 -2.91
CA PRO A 328 12.49 13.54 -2.56
C PRO A 328 12.08 13.06 -1.16
N ASN A 329 12.16 11.75 -0.92
CA ASN A 329 11.89 11.16 0.39
C ASN A 329 12.87 11.70 1.44
N GLY A 330 12.38 11.94 2.66
CA GLY A 330 13.20 12.45 3.76
C GLY A 330 13.47 13.96 3.75
N ILE A 331 12.98 14.73 2.77
CA ILE A 331 13.18 16.19 2.72
C ILE A 331 12.36 16.97 3.77
N GLY A 332 11.39 16.32 4.43
CA GLY A 332 10.56 16.92 5.48
C GLY A 332 9.10 17.23 5.09
N LYS A 333 8.59 16.64 4.01
CA LYS A 333 7.20 16.78 3.51
C LYS A 333 6.12 16.58 4.59
N SER A 334 6.05 15.39 5.18
CA SER A 334 5.08 15.09 6.25
C SER A 334 5.33 15.94 7.50
N THR A 335 6.59 16.27 7.79
CA THR A 335 6.96 17.16 8.90
C THR A 335 6.40 18.57 8.68
N LEU A 336 6.45 19.11 7.46
CA LEU A 336 5.86 20.38 7.10
C LEU A 336 4.34 20.38 7.35
N LEU A 337 3.64 19.32 6.93
CA LEU A 337 2.18 19.21 7.16
C LEU A 337 1.85 19.13 8.64
N ARG A 338 2.57 18.31 9.43
CA ARG A 338 2.34 18.20 10.88
C ARG A 338 2.58 19.52 11.60
N VAL A 339 3.66 20.23 11.27
CA VAL A 339 3.93 21.55 11.86
C VAL A 339 2.81 22.54 11.51
N LEU A 340 2.31 22.52 10.28
CA LEU A 340 1.21 23.37 9.85
C LEU A 340 -0.09 23.06 10.63
N VAL A 341 -0.40 21.78 10.86
CA VAL A 341 -1.64 21.35 11.54
C VAL A 341 -1.55 21.52 13.06
N ASP A 342 -0.46 21.10 13.69
CA ASP A 342 -0.34 21.02 15.17
C ASP A 342 0.23 22.29 15.81
N ASN A 343 1.09 23.03 15.10
CA ASN A 343 1.87 24.13 15.66
C ASN A 343 2.02 25.30 14.68
N ALA A 344 0.90 25.76 14.12
CA ALA A 344 0.85 26.96 13.29
C ALA A 344 1.55 28.12 14.02
N ASN A 345 2.53 28.74 13.36
CA ASN A 345 3.44 29.73 13.92
C ASN A 345 3.69 30.87 12.91
N ASP A 346 4.62 31.78 13.19
CA ASP A 346 4.89 32.93 12.31
C ASP A 346 5.31 32.54 10.88
N ASP A 347 5.83 31.30 10.70
CA ASP A 347 6.29 30.77 9.42
C ASP A 347 5.17 30.16 8.58
N ALA A 348 4.13 29.63 9.23
CA ALA A 348 2.93 29.13 8.56
C ALA A 348 1.68 29.27 9.44
N THR A 349 0.69 30.01 8.96
CA THR A 349 -0.54 30.32 9.69
C THR A 349 -1.77 29.77 8.97
N ILE A 350 -2.74 29.33 9.76
CA ILE A 350 -4.09 28.96 9.30
C ILE A 350 -5.06 30.01 9.84
N LEU A 351 -6.03 30.42 9.01
CA LEU A 351 -7.06 31.34 9.43
C LEU A 351 -7.80 30.84 10.68
N LYS A 352 -8.03 31.72 11.66
CA LYS A 352 -8.74 31.38 12.89
C LYS A 352 -10.13 30.80 12.59
N ASN A 353 -10.54 29.81 13.40
CA ASN A 353 -11.80 29.07 13.28
C ASN A 353 -11.92 28.18 12.03
N THR A 354 -10.82 27.95 11.31
CA THR A 354 -10.76 26.95 10.24
C THR A 354 -10.75 25.55 10.84
N CYS A 355 -11.72 24.73 10.47
CA CYS A 355 -11.68 23.29 10.72
C CYS A 355 -10.66 22.66 9.75
N VAL A 356 -9.62 22.05 10.30
CA VAL A 356 -8.56 21.39 9.50
C VAL A 356 -8.86 19.90 9.45
N GLY A 357 -9.13 19.38 8.25
CA GLY A 357 -9.25 17.96 7.99
C GLY A 357 -7.89 17.41 7.58
N TYR A 358 -7.24 16.63 8.44
CA TYR A 358 -5.92 16.06 8.16
C TYR A 358 -5.98 14.53 7.96
N TYR A 359 -5.61 14.08 6.77
CA TYR A 359 -5.30 12.68 6.47
C TYR A 359 -3.80 12.47 6.62
N SER A 360 -3.39 11.79 7.68
CA SER A 360 -1.97 11.46 7.93
C SER A 360 -1.61 10.12 7.31
N GLN A 361 -0.41 10.03 6.72
CA GLN A 361 0.11 8.80 6.11
C GLN A 361 0.15 7.62 7.10
N ASP A 362 0.48 7.88 8.36
CA ASP A 362 0.57 6.89 9.46
C ASP A 362 -0.72 6.80 10.29
N PHE A 363 -1.80 7.45 9.84
CA PHE A 363 -3.07 7.53 10.56
C PHE A 363 -2.95 8.08 11.99
N ALA A 364 -1.94 8.91 12.29
CA ALA A 364 -1.75 9.51 13.62
C ALA A 364 -2.94 10.36 14.11
N THR A 365 -3.84 10.76 13.22
CA THR A 365 -5.08 11.47 13.57
C THR A 365 -6.19 10.57 14.13
N LEU A 366 -6.02 9.25 14.08
CA LEU A 366 -6.95 8.28 14.65
C LEU A 366 -6.53 7.89 16.07
N ASP A 367 -7.51 7.80 16.97
CA ASP A 367 -7.31 7.18 18.29
C ASP A 367 -7.56 5.66 18.18
N TYR A 368 -6.49 4.88 18.39
CA TYR A 368 -6.46 3.44 18.18
C TYR A 368 -7.25 2.66 19.26
N GLU A 369 -7.51 3.28 20.41
CA GLU A 369 -8.26 2.65 21.51
C GLU A 369 -9.77 2.85 21.38
N GLN A 370 -10.21 3.85 20.60
CA GLN A 370 -11.62 4.11 20.35
C GLN A 370 -12.24 3.03 19.47
N THR A 371 -13.55 2.85 19.62
CA THR A 371 -14.34 2.11 18.63
C THR A 371 -14.48 2.94 17.36
N VAL A 372 -14.75 2.29 16.23
CA VAL A 372 -15.07 2.99 14.96
C VAL A 372 -16.24 3.96 15.14
N PHE A 373 -17.26 3.55 15.89
CA PHE A 373 -18.40 4.40 16.21
C PHE A 373 -17.97 5.67 16.97
N ASP A 374 -17.17 5.51 18.04
CA ASP A 374 -16.72 6.64 18.85
C ASP A 374 -15.79 7.58 18.05
N SER A 375 -14.93 7.01 17.20
CA SER A 375 -14.05 7.77 16.32
C SER A 375 -14.83 8.66 15.35
N LEU A 376 -15.87 8.12 14.70
CA LEU A 376 -16.77 8.89 13.82
C LEU A 376 -17.60 9.92 14.60
N LYS A 377 -18.09 9.54 15.78
CA LYS A 377 -18.90 10.41 16.64
C LYS A 377 -18.12 11.62 17.15
N SER A 378 -16.82 11.44 17.41
CA SER A 378 -15.94 12.50 17.93
C SER A 378 -15.77 13.70 16.99
N VAL A 379 -16.06 13.53 15.70
CA VAL A 379 -15.86 14.55 14.66
C VAL A 379 -17.17 15.12 14.10
N LEU A 380 -18.31 14.79 14.70
CA LEU A 380 -19.60 15.30 14.26
C LEU A 380 -19.71 16.81 14.49
N THR A 381 -20.09 17.52 13.43
CA THR A 381 -20.51 18.93 13.52
C THR A 381 -21.95 19.06 14.04
N ASP A 382 -22.26 20.20 14.66
CA ASP A 382 -23.61 20.52 15.14
C ASP A 382 -24.66 20.33 14.03
N GLY A 383 -25.72 19.59 14.34
CA GLY A 383 -26.82 19.29 13.42
C GLY A 383 -26.66 18.03 12.57
N THR A 384 -25.58 17.25 12.73
CA THR A 384 -25.46 15.92 12.09
C THR A 384 -25.91 14.85 13.08
N ASP A 385 -26.92 14.05 12.72
CA ASP A 385 -27.41 12.99 13.60
C ASP A 385 -26.63 11.67 13.45
N ILE A 386 -26.87 10.72 14.36
CA ILE A 386 -26.20 9.41 14.35
C ILE A 386 -26.59 8.59 13.11
N GLN A 387 -27.77 8.84 12.53
CA GLN A 387 -28.26 8.11 11.38
C GLN A 387 -27.54 8.57 10.11
N ASP A 388 -27.30 9.87 9.96
CA ASP A 388 -26.47 10.47 8.92
C ASP A 388 -25.03 9.98 9.04
N MET A 389 -24.48 9.92 10.26
CA MET A 389 -23.15 9.35 10.51
C MET A 389 -23.04 7.91 10.01
N ARG A 390 -24.03 7.07 10.32
CA ARG A 390 -24.08 5.68 9.86
C ARG A 390 -24.25 5.57 8.35
N SER A 391 -25.00 6.49 7.74
CA SER A 391 -25.18 6.58 6.29
C SER A 391 -23.86 6.89 5.58
N VAL A 392 -23.13 7.89 6.08
CA VAL A 392 -21.79 8.25 5.57
C VAL A 392 -20.84 7.06 5.72
N ALA A 393 -20.75 6.47 6.91
CA ALA A 393 -19.88 5.32 7.18
C ALA A 393 -20.17 4.14 6.24
N ALA A 394 -21.45 3.81 6.01
CA ALA A 394 -21.85 2.75 5.10
C ALA A 394 -21.43 3.02 3.64
N GLY A 395 -21.36 4.30 3.22
CA GLY A 395 -20.81 4.71 1.93
C GLY A 395 -19.34 4.37 1.74
N PHE A 396 -18.58 4.32 2.84
CA PHE A 396 -17.18 3.92 2.92
C PHE A 396 -16.99 2.45 3.31
N LEU A 397 -18.03 1.61 3.13
CA LEU A 397 -18.03 0.18 3.48
C LEU A 397 -17.86 -0.12 4.98
N ILE A 398 -18.01 0.89 5.83
CA ILE A 398 -18.00 0.74 7.29
C ILE A 398 -19.43 0.42 7.73
N THR A 399 -19.76 -0.87 7.71
CA THR A 399 -21.10 -1.38 8.06
C THR A 399 -21.29 -1.52 9.57
N GLY A 400 -22.51 -1.88 10.00
CA GLY A 400 -22.85 -1.98 11.43
C GLY A 400 -21.95 -2.92 12.24
N GLU A 401 -21.39 -3.95 11.60
CA GLU A 401 -20.47 -4.92 12.24
C GLU A 401 -19.13 -4.27 12.64
N PHE A 402 -18.66 -3.29 11.86
CA PHE A 402 -17.42 -2.57 12.15
C PHE A 402 -17.56 -1.52 13.24
N MET A 403 -18.78 -1.05 13.51
CA MET A 403 -19.03 0.07 14.43
C MET A 403 -18.52 -0.20 15.86
N GLY A 404 -18.64 -1.44 16.33
CA GLY A 404 -18.15 -1.84 17.66
C GLY A 404 -16.68 -2.27 17.71
N VAL A 405 -16.00 -2.33 16.56
CA VAL A 405 -14.60 -2.77 16.48
C VAL A 405 -13.68 -1.62 16.89
N LYS A 406 -12.57 -1.94 17.55
CA LYS A 406 -11.52 -0.96 17.85
C LYS A 406 -10.79 -0.53 16.59
N VAL A 407 -10.41 0.75 16.50
CA VAL A 407 -9.64 1.29 15.37
C VAL A 407 -8.31 0.55 15.20
N SER A 408 -7.67 0.12 16.27
CA SER A 408 -6.43 -0.68 16.21
C SER A 408 -6.57 -1.96 15.39
N SER A 409 -7.72 -2.62 15.44
CA SER A 409 -8.00 -3.87 14.73
C SER A 409 -8.33 -3.71 13.25
N LEU A 410 -8.51 -2.48 12.76
CA LEU A 410 -8.76 -2.22 11.35
C LEU A 410 -7.50 -2.40 10.50
N SER A 411 -7.68 -2.90 9.28
CA SER A 411 -6.62 -2.88 8.26
C SER A 411 -6.25 -1.45 7.89
N GLU A 412 -5.07 -1.23 7.30
CA GLU A 412 -4.63 0.10 6.87
C GLU A 412 -5.58 0.72 5.83
N GLY A 413 -6.10 -0.08 4.89
CA GLY A 413 -7.10 0.39 3.94
C GLY A 413 -8.43 0.77 4.61
N GLN A 414 -8.87 0.00 5.60
CA GLN A 414 -10.06 0.33 6.39
C GLN A 414 -9.86 1.60 7.23
N LYS A 415 -8.66 1.81 7.79
CA LYS A 415 -8.29 3.07 8.47
C LYS A 415 -8.30 4.25 7.50
N GLY A 416 -7.83 4.05 6.27
CA GLY A 416 -7.92 5.06 5.21
C GLY A 416 -9.37 5.44 4.88
N LEU A 417 -10.25 4.46 4.67
CA LEU A 417 -11.67 4.71 4.44
C LEU A 417 -12.36 5.37 5.65
N LEU A 418 -12.00 4.99 6.87
CA LEU A 418 -12.46 5.65 8.10
C LEU A 418 -12.02 7.11 8.16
N SER A 419 -10.78 7.42 7.80
CA SER A 419 -10.29 8.80 7.71
C SER A 419 -11.09 9.63 6.71
N PHE A 420 -11.40 9.10 5.51
CA PHE A 420 -12.27 9.79 4.56
C PHE A 420 -13.70 9.99 5.08
N ALA A 421 -14.28 8.99 5.74
CA ALA A 421 -15.58 9.12 6.39
C ALA A 421 -15.57 10.24 7.45
N ARG A 422 -14.51 10.32 8.27
CA ARG A 422 -14.33 11.41 9.24
C ARG A 422 -14.24 12.77 8.54
N LEU A 423 -13.47 12.89 7.45
CA LEU A 423 -13.35 14.14 6.69
C LEU A 423 -14.71 14.62 6.15
N VAL A 424 -15.56 13.70 5.69
CA VAL A 424 -16.92 14.04 5.24
C VAL A 424 -17.77 14.59 6.40
N LEU A 425 -17.66 13.99 7.59
CA LEU A 425 -18.41 14.41 8.78
C LEU A 425 -17.90 15.73 9.39
N MET A 426 -16.60 15.97 9.30
CA MET A 426 -15.93 17.18 9.83
C MET A 426 -16.32 18.46 9.08
N LYS A 427 -16.64 18.34 7.79
CA LYS A 427 -16.88 19.48 6.89
C LYS A 427 -15.75 20.52 6.92
N PRO A 428 -14.49 20.13 6.63
CA PRO A 428 -13.33 20.98 6.85
C PRO A 428 -13.36 22.27 6.01
N GLY A 429 -12.66 23.30 6.46
CA GLY A 429 -12.33 24.49 5.67
C GLY A 429 -11.01 24.33 4.91
N LEU A 430 -10.06 23.60 5.50
CA LEU A 430 -8.77 23.22 4.92
C LEU A 430 -8.64 21.70 4.91
N LEU A 431 -8.32 21.13 3.74
CA LEU A 431 -8.04 19.72 3.59
C LEU A 431 -6.53 19.50 3.41
N VAL A 432 -5.92 18.74 4.31
CA VAL A 432 -4.50 18.38 4.26
C VAL A 432 -4.40 16.87 4.05
N LEU A 433 -3.80 16.44 2.95
CA LEU A 433 -3.72 15.03 2.56
C LEU A 433 -2.25 14.61 2.39
N ASP A 434 -1.76 13.77 3.29
CA ASP A 434 -0.42 13.19 3.24
C ASP A 434 -0.49 11.75 2.70
N GLU A 435 -0.10 11.56 1.44
CA GLU A 435 -0.16 10.30 0.71
C GLU A 435 -1.52 9.56 0.81
N PRO A 436 -2.64 10.21 0.43
CA PRO A 436 -3.98 9.65 0.62
C PRO A 436 -4.25 8.37 -0.19
N THR A 437 -3.43 8.08 -1.19
CA THR A 437 -3.50 6.87 -2.01
C THR A 437 -2.80 5.69 -1.36
N ASN A 438 -1.90 5.93 -0.41
CA ASN A 438 -1.21 4.84 0.27
C ASN A 438 -2.22 4.02 1.05
N HIS A 439 -2.08 2.69 0.95
CA HIS A 439 -2.95 1.71 1.59
C HIS A 439 -4.40 1.65 1.08
N ILE A 440 -4.80 2.51 0.12
CA ILE A 440 -6.12 2.49 -0.49
C ILE A 440 -6.14 1.55 -1.70
N ASN A 441 -7.20 0.74 -1.80
CA ASN A 441 -7.41 -0.13 -2.96
C ASN A 441 -7.60 0.72 -4.23
N PHE A 442 -6.91 0.36 -5.32
CA PHE A 442 -6.89 1.11 -6.58
C PHE A 442 -8.30 1.43 -7.13
N ARG A 443 -9.29 0.57 -6.87
CA ARG A 443 -10.68 0.78 -7.31
C ARG A 443 -11.36 2.00 -6.68
N HIS A 444 -10.90 2.46 -5.52
CA HIS A 444 -11.45 3.63 -4.82
C HIS A 444 -10.77 4.94 -5.25
N ILE A 445 -9.58 4.85 -5.86
CA ILE A 445 -8.75 6.00 -6.21
C ILE A 445 -9.49 6.98 -7.13
N PRO A 446 -10.17 6.55 -8.21
CA PRO A 446 -10.90 7.48 -9.08
C PRO A 446 -12.03 8.23 -8.36
N ILE A 447 -12.69 7.58 -7.39
CA ILE A 447 -13.79 8.19 -6.62
C ILE A 447 -13.24 9.21 -5.63
N ILE A 448 -12.12 8.89 -4.97
CA ILE A 448 -11.43 9.81 -4.08
C ILE A 448 -10.89 11.01 -4.85
N ALA A 449 -10.27 10.80 -6.02
CA ALA A 449 -9.78 11.87 -6.89
C ALA A 449 -10.92 12.78 -7.34
N LYS A 450 -12.08 12.20 -7.72
CA LYS A 450 -13.30 12.96 -8.05
C LYS A 450 -13.81 13.78 -6.85
N ALA A 451 -13.88 13.20 -5.65
CA ALA A 451 -14.31 13.91 -4.45
C ALA A 451 -13.37 15.08 -4.11
N ILE A 452 -12.05 14.87 -4.22
CA ILE A 452 -11.03 15.90 -4.04
C ILE A 452 -11.20 17.00 -5.09
N ASN A 453 -11.37 16.67 -6.37
CA ASN A 453 -11.60 17.64 -7.45
C ASN A 453 -12.86 18.49 -7.27
N ASN A 454 -13.88 17.94 -6.64
CA ASN A 454 -15.15 18.65 -6.38
C ASN A 454 -15.15 19.43 -5.06
N TYR A 455 -14.15 19.26 -4.21
CA TYR A 455 -14.07 19.98 -2.93
C TYR A 455 -13.84 21.49 -3.14
N ASP A 456 -14.69 22.32 -2.52
CA ASP A 456 -14.65 23.77 -2.69
C ASP A 456 -13.67 24.49 -1.74
N GLY A 457 -13.15 23.83 -0.71
CA GLY A 457 -12.19 24.43 0.23
C GLY A 457 -10.75 24.47 -0.29
N ALA A 458 -9.83 24.95 0.55
CA ALA A 458 -8.40 24.91 0.24
C ALA A 458 -7.84 23.50 0.45
N ILE A 459 -6.91 23.06 -0.41
CA ILE A 459 -6.27 21.74 -0.36
C ILE A 459 -4.75 21.88 -0.33
N ILE A 460 -4.11 21.12 0.54
CA ILE A 460 -2.68 20.82 0.50
C ILE A 460 -2.53 19.32 0.36
N LEU A 461 -1.83 18.86 -0.67
CA LEU A 461 -1.72 17.45 -1.00
C LEU A 461 -0.27 17.05 -1.25
N ILE A 462 0.12 15.92 -0.67
CA ILE A 462 1.37 15.20 -0.94
C ILE A 462 0.99 13.84 -1.50
N SER A 463 1.49 13.51 -2.69
CA SER A 463 1.31 12.19 -3.27
C SER A 463 2.46 11.83 -4.20
N HIS A 464 2.93 10.60 -4.10
CA HIS A 464 3.92 10.01 -4.99
C HIS A 464 3.31 9.28 -6.18
N MET A 465 1.99 9.10 -6.23
CA MET A 465 1.31 8.35 -7.29
C MET A 465 1.03 9.26 -8.50
N PRO A 466 1.75 9.12 -9.63
CA PRO A 466 1.65 10.08 -10.73
C PRO A 466 0.26 10.14 -11.36
N ASP A 467 -0.43 9.01 -11.47
CA ASP A 467 -1.74 8.96 -12.11
C ASP A 467 -2.83 9.62 -11.26
N PHE A 468 -2.78 9.47 -9.93
CA PHE A 468 -3.66 10.18 -9.02
C PHE A 468 -3.42 11.70 -9.05
N VAL A 469 -2.15 12.12 -9.09
CA VAL A 469 -1.78 13.54 -9.20
C VAL A 469 -2.27 14.13 -10.54
N LYS A 470 -2.16 13.38 -11.65
CA LYS A 470 -2.66 13.81 -12.97
C LYS A 470 -4.18 13.98 -12.99
N GLU A 471 -4.92 13.20 -12.22
CA GLU A 471 -6.38 13.32 -12.13
C GLU A 471 -6.81 14.60 -11.41
N ILE A 472 -5.96 15.18 -10.55
CA ILE A 472 -6.30 16.34 -9.72
C ILE A 472 -5.78 17.64 -10.35
N LYS A 473 -6.65 18.66 -10.41
CA LYS A 473 -6.27 19.98 -10.93
C LYS A 473 -5.62 20.84 -9.85
N PHE A 474 -4.30 20.92 -9.84
CA PHE A 474 -3.56 21.84 -8.96
C PHE A 474 -3.41 23.23 -9.59
N ASN A 475 -3.45 24.27 -8.77
CA ASN A 475 -3.20 25.64 -9.20
C ASN A 475 -1.97 26.27 -8.52
N ASN A 476 -1.42 25.59 -7.51
CA ASN A 476 -0.16 25.93 -6.88
C ASN A 476 0.71 24.67 -6.75
N GLU A 477 2.02 24.81 -6.89
CA GLU A 477 2.98 23.72 -6.69
C GLU A 477 4.17 24.21 -5.87
N LEU A 478 4.60 23.40 -4.92
CA LEU A 478 5.79 23.62 -4.10
C LEU A 478 6.70 22.40 -4.20
N ASP A 479 7.73 22.49 -5.04
CA ASP A 479 8.78 21.49 -5.13
C ASP A 479 9.89 21.79 -4.12
N LEU A 480 9.87 21.06 -2.99
CA LEU A 480 10.87 21.21 -1.93
C LEU A 480 12.28 20.81 -2.40
N GLY A 481 12.40 19.96 -3.43
CA GLY A 481 13.69 19.55 -3.97
C GLY A 481 14.43 20.65 -4.73
N ARG A 482 13.71 21.70 -5.18
CA ARG A 482 14.28 22.84 -5.90
C ARG A 482 14.72 23.99 -4.99
N LEU A 483 14.38 23.94 -3.70
CA LEU A 483 14.74 24.94 -2.68
C LEU A 483 16.15 24.71 -2.11
#